data_AF-A0ABD5A5G9-F1
#
_entry.id   AF-A0ABD5A5G9-F1
#
_cell.length_a   1.000
_cell.length_b   1.000
_cell.length_c   1.000
_cell.angle_alpha   90.00
_cell.angle_beta   90.00
_cell.angle_gamma   90.00
#
_symmetry.space_group_name_H-M   'P 1'
#
loop_
_entity.id
_entity.type
_entity.pdbx_description
1 polymer ?
#
loop_
_entity_poly.entity_id
_entity_poly.type
_entity_poly.pdbx_seq_one_letter_code
_entity_poly.pdbx_strand_id
1 'polypeptide(L)'
;MKAYGIFAGGGVKGAALAGALEAAQREKIDFLGYGGASAGAIIAYLAAIGYDGREIYLKMIRSPFKDMLFEDKGEKLFLLKKSANSFSSFPVSVRSIFKGTNRNNFVDKVTSIAITCPPFIKSIVPLVNAVRSKELGIYNTDHLRTTLVEWTKKQAPNLLSSHDDRLTFAQLYEETNLELKIICSDLSSKRAVVYSVQTTPNEDVFNAVCSSASYPFLFNPQISDKKVLIDGGLSSNVPMFMFKDEQRNANIPIYAFDLHKEAILSEGKLGRFSYLSRLIDTALEASDNVMFDMLNAKRVRVNVPQDIDTLDVNVSKLDVMRLYYAGLTDGLDFFSNDQTVKLLKASLDDITKEALANYGSAEMFNVVLNAIQEESTFEEERVRVWLYVPTSRNSLVSIAGSANASGKKYEWPLDSNDDVIDAREAWAKKAEIVSSDNAETKTRVSFPIFREEDTLRFHQSNTTESHCIGVLVLDTNVAPDDCMWLYLHKARVVLEETFRTEMLQPWLILLGRVLSNARF
;
A
#
# COMPACT_ATOMS: atom_id res chain seq x y z
N MET A 1 -9.53 -3.96 9.22
CA MET A 1 -9.67 -3.44 7.84
C MET A 1 -8.55 -4.04 7.00
N LYS A 2 -8.82 -4.60 5.82
CA LYS A 2 -7.73 -5.12 4.95
C LYS A 2 -7.08 -3.99 4.14
N ALA A 3 -5.76 -3.98 4.03
CA ALA A 3 -5.02 -2.96 3.26
C ALA A 3 -3.66 -3.49 2.73
N TYR A 4 -2.99 -2.70 1.90
CA TYR A 4 -1.58 -2.87 1.57
C TYR A 4 -0.73 -1.75 2.17
N GLY A 5 0.43 -2.08 2.73
CA GLY A 5 1.33 -1.12 3.37
C GLY A 5 2.58 -0.89 2.54
N ILE A 6 2.85 0.35 2.14
CA ILE A 6 4.05 0.71 1.37
C ILE A 6 4.89 1.70 2.17
N PHE A 7 6.16 1.39 2.36
CA PHE A 7 7.08 2.19 3.18
C PHE A 7 8.15 2.85 2.33
N ALA A 8 8.30 4.16 2.53
CA ALA A 8 9.29 4.96 1.83
C ALA A 8 10.74 4.60 2.19
N GLY A 9 11.66 4.93 1.29
CA GLY A 9 13.07 5.03 1.62
C GLY A 9 13.36 6.18 2.59
N GLY A 10 14.45 6.08 3.36
CA GLY A 10 14.78 7.10 4.36
C GLY A 10 15.99 6.86 5.25
N GLY A 11 16.76 5.79 5.02
CA GLY A 11 17.96 5.48 5.82
C GLY A 11 17.65 5.39 7.31
N VAL A 12 18.40 6.12 8.14
CA VAL A 12 18.23 6.12 9.61
C VAL A 12 16.87 6.60 10.09
N LYS A 13 16.08 7.27 9.23
CA LYS A 13 14.72 7.73 9.53
C LYS A 13 13.69 6.60 9.55
N GLY A 14 14.07 5.35 9.25
CA GLY A 14 13.20 4.18 9.32
C GLY A 14 12.50 3.98 10.67
N ALA A 15 13.03 4.55 11.76
CA ALA A 15 12.38 4.54 13.07
C ALA A 15 11.00 5.22 13.04
N ALA A 16 10.86 6.28 12.23
CA ALA A 16 9.60 6.98 12.07
C ALA A 16 8.56 6.12 11.34
N LEU A 17 9.00 5.34 10.35
CA LEU A 17 8.13 4.37 9.66
C LEU A 17 7.65 3.27 10.62
N ALA A 18 8.50 2.81 11.54
CA ALA A 18 8.11 1.85 12.58
C ALA A 18 7.02 2.43 13.51
N GLY A 19 7.12 3.71 13.88
CA GLY A 19 6.08 4.40 14.65
C GLY A 19 4.77 4.51 13.89
N ALA A 20 4.81 4.85 12.60
CA ALA A 20 3.61 4.95 11.77
C ALA A 20 2.95 3.59 11.51
N LEU A 21 3.75 2.52 11.35
CA LEU A 21 3.26 1.14 11.30
C LEU A 21 2.53 0.77 12.60
N GLU A 22 3.09 1.11 13.76
CA GLU A 22 2.40 0.87 15.03
C GLU A 22 1.07 1.63 15.12
N ALA A 23 1.01 2.88 14.63
CA ALA A 23 -0.24 3.62 14.56
C ALA A 23 -1.31 2.87 13.74
N ALA A 24 -0.94 2.35 12.57
CA ALA A 24 -1.84 1.55 11.73
C ALA A 24 -2.31 0.27 12.45
N GLN A 25 -1.40 -0.41 13.16
CA GLN A 25 -1.69 -1.63 13.91
C GLN A 25 -2.63 -1.37 15.10
N ARG A 26 -2.45 -0.26 15.82
CA ARG A 26 -3.37 0.16 16.90
C ARG A 26 -4.79 0.42 16.39
N GLU A 27 -4.89 0.85 15.15
CA GLU A 27 -6.15 1.09 14.43
C GLU A 27 -6.72 -0.19 13.78
N LYS A 28 -6.13 -1.36 14.06
CA LYS A 28 -6.56 -2.68 13.56
C LYS A 28 -6.61 -2.76 12.03
N ILE A 29 -5.65 -2.11 11.38
CA ILE A 29 -5.40 -2.28 9.95
C ILE A 29 -4.62 -3.59 9.78
N ASP A 30 -5.21 -4.50 9.02
CA ASP A 30 -4.72 -5.83 8.68
C ASP A 30 -4.12 -5.76 7.28
N PHE A 31 -2.79 -5.81 7.19
CA PHE A 31 -2.11 -5.69 5.91
C PHE A 31 -2.00 -7.06 5.25
N LEU A 32 -2.50 -7.18 4.02
CA LEU A 32 -2.36 -8.40 3.20
C LEU A 32 -1.00 -8.50 2.50
N GLY A 33 -0.27 -7.39 2.49
CA GLY A 33 1.04 -7.31 1.90
C GLY A 33 1.75 -6.03 2.28
N TYR A 34 3.07 -6.11 2.24
CA TYR A 34 3.97 -5.03 2.55
C TYR A 34 4.94 -4.82 1.39
N GLY A 35 5.31 -3.57 1.16
CA GLY A 35 6.44 -3.30 0.29
C GLY A 35 7.19 -2.04 0.66
N GLY A 36 8.39 -1.88 0.12
CA GLY A 36 9.16 -0.69 0.37
C GLY A 36 10.49 -0.62 -0.36
N ALA A 37 11.15 0.51 -0.19
CA ALA A 37 12.48 0.82 -0.70
C ALA A 37 13.45 1.07 0.46
N SER A 38 14.70 0.58 0.38
CA SER A 38 15.75 0.90 1.35
C SER A 38 15.34 0.60 2.80
N ALA A 39 15.39 1.59 3.69
CA ALA A 39 14.87 1.48 5.04
C ALA A 39 13.42 0.98 5.09
N GLY A 40 12.56 1.42 4.17
CA GLY A 40 11.19 0.94 4.04
C GLY A 40 11.11 -0.54 3.65
N ALA A 41 12.04 -1.06 2.84
CA ALA A 41 12.10 -2.49 2.52
C ALA A 41 12.44 -3.34 3.76
N ILE A 42 13.31 -2.82 4.64
CA ILE A 42 13.63 -3.47 5.92
C ILE A 42 12.38 -3.49 6.81
N ILE A 43 11.67 -2.36 6.95
CA ILE A 43 10.44 -2.29 7.74
C ILE A 43 9.36 -3.24 7.17
N ALA A 44 9.17 -3.24 5.85
CA ALA A 44 8.23 -4.11 5.15
C ALA A 44 8.53 -5.60 5.40
N TYR A 45 9.81 -5.99 5.30
CA TYR A 45 10.24 -7.36 5.57
C TYR A 45 9.98 -7.76 7.03
N LEU A 46 10.35 -6.92 7.99
CA LEU A 46 10.16 -7.20 9.41
C LEU A 46 8.68 -7.32 9.77
N ALA A 47 7.83 -6.47 9.18
CA ALA A 47 6.38 -6.57 9.33
C ALA A 47 5.83 -7.86 8.71
N ALA A 48 6.34 -8.28 7.55
CA ALA A 48 5.92 -9.51 6.87
C ALA A 48 6.25 -10.79 7.66
N ILE A 49 7.35 -10.81 8.42
CA ILE A 49 7.69 -11.93 9.31
C ILE A 49 7.04 -11.83 10.70
N GLY A 50 6.13 -10.85 10.90
CA GLY A 50 5.29 -10.75 12.08
C GLY A 50 5.85 -9.90 13.21
N TYR A 51 6.84 -9.02 12.98
CA TYR A 51 7.18 -7.99 13.97
C TYR A 51 6.19 -6.84 13.95
N ASP A 52 5.80 -6.36 15.13
CA ASP A 52 5.03 -5.12 15.24
C ASP A 52 5.93 -3.86 15.19
N GLY A 53 5.32 -2.70 14.93
CA GLY A 53 6.07 -1.44 14.83
C GLY A 53 6.85 -1.08 16.11
N ARG A 54 6.33 -1.48 17.29
CA ARG A 54 6.97 -1.26 18.58
C ARG A 54 8.18 -2.16 18.75
N GLU A 55 8.08 -3.43 18.38
CA GLU A 55 9.16 -4.41 18.43
C GLU A 55 10.30 -4.03 17.51
N ILE A 56 9.97 -3.58 16.29
CA ILE A 56 10.94 -3.02 15.35
C ILE A 56 11.67 -1.85 16.01
N TYR A 57 10.93 -0.89 16.58
CA TYR A 57 11.52 0.24 17.30
C TYR A 57 12.42 -0.20 18.47
N LEU A 58 12.01 -1.16 19.29
CA LEU A 58 12.81 -1.67 20.41
C LEU A 58 14.13 -2.29 19.94
N LYS A 59 14.13 -2.97 18.79
CA LYS A 59 15.36 -3.45 18.16
C LYS A 59 16.23 -2.30 17.70
N MET A 60 15.63 -1.28 17.08
CA MET A 60 16.34 -0.07 16.65
C MET A 60 16.92 0.75 17.82
N ILE A 61 16.37 0.66 19.04
CA ILE A 61 17.00 1.28 20.22
C ILE A 61 18.17 0.45 20.75
N ARG A 62 18.01 -0.88 20.77
CA ARG A 62 19.01 -1.81 21.31
C ARG A 62 20.23 -1.90 20.40
N SER A 63 19.98 -1.93 19.10
CA SER A 63 20.95 -1.80 18.03
C SER A 63 20.50 -0.65 17.14
N PRO A 64 20.99 0.60 17.37
CA PRO A 64 20.72 1.73 16.49
C PRO A 64 20.88 1.33 15.04
N PHE A 65 20.09 1.89 14.11
CA PHE A 65 20.10 1.48 12.70
C PHE A 65 21.52 1.47 12.09
N LYS A 66 22.42 2.32 12.59
CA LYS A 66 23.85 2.33 12.26
C LYS A 66 24.58 1.02 12.63
N ASP A 67 24.27 0.42 13.78
CA ASP A 67 24.87 -0.80 14.29
C ASP A 67 24.31 -2.02 13.54
N MET A 68 23.13 -1.91 12.90
CA MET A 68 22.59 -2.90 11.97
C MET A 68 23.19 -2.77 10.56
N LEU A 69 23.51 -1.54 10.14
CA LEU A 69 23.97 -1.22 8.79
C LEU A 69 25.50 -1.26 8.63
N PHE A 70 26.28 -0.98 9.68
CA PHE A 70 27.73 -0.81 9.57
C PHE A 70 28.48 -1.76 10.51
N GLU A 71 29.37 -2.58 9.95
CA GLU A 71 30.25 -3.49 10.70
C GLU A 71 31.11 -2.77 11.76
N ASP A 72 31.51 -1.53 11.49
CA ASP A 72 32.37 -0.70 12.36
C ASP A 72 31.59 0.39 13.10
N LYS A 73 30.26 0.29 13.14
CA LYS A 73 29.37 1.31 13.73
C LYS A 73 29.53 2.71 13.11
N GLY A 74 30.01 2.80 11.87
CA GLY A 74 30.13 4.05 11.12
C GLY A 74 31.49 4.73 11.17
N GLU A 75 32.51 4.10 11.75
CA GLU A 75 33.82 4.69 11.98
C GLU A 75 34.53 5.10 10.68
N LYS A 76 34.52 4.26 9.64
CA LYS A 76 35.08 4.57 8.31
C LYS A 76 34.47 5.83 7.71
N LEU A 77 33.13 5.96 7.76
CA LEU A 77 32.42 7.12 7.23
C LEU A 77 32.72 8.39 8.03
N PHE A 78 32.80 8.30 9.36
CA PHE A 78 33.22 9.41 10.21
C PHE A 78 34.65 9.89 9.89
N LEU A 79 35.59 8.94 9.76
CA LEU A 79 36.98 9.22 9.38
C LEU A 79 37.07 9.87 7.99
N LEU A 80 36.25 9.42 7.04
CA LEU A 80 36.17 10.02 5.70
C LEU A 80 35.62 11.45 5.72
N LYS A 81 34.52 11.71 6.47
CA LYS A 81 33.98 13.08 6.64
C LYS A 81 35.02 14.00 7.29
N LYS A 82 35.70 13.54 8.34
CA LYS A 82 36.79 14.27 8.99
C LYS A 82 37.94 14.55 8.02
N SER A 83 38.34 13.56 7.22
CA SER A 83 39.42 13.69 6.23
C SER A 83 39.06 14.69 5.12
N ALA A 84 37.82 14.68 4.64
CA ALA A 84 37.32 15.62 3.63
C ALA A 84 37.26 17.06 4.15
N ASN A 85 36.81 17.26 5.39
CA ASN A 85 36.80 18.57 6.04
C ASN A 85 38.23 19.09 6.25
N SER A 86 39.15 18.25 6.72
CA SER A 86 40.58 18.59 6.79
C SER A 86 41.11 18.98 5.41
N PHE A 87 40.79 18.22 4.36
CA PHE A 87 41.19 18.51 2.97
C PHE A 87 40.70 19.88 2.47
N SER A 88 39.49 20.28 2.88
CA SER A 88 38.91 21.59 2.55
C SER A 88 39.59 22.78 3.25
N SER A 89 40.56 22.54 4.14
CA SER A 89 41.37 23.58 4.77
C SER A 89 42.77 23.73 4.14
N PHE A 90 43.13 22.87 3.16
CA PHE A 90 44.46 22.90 2.53
C PHE A 90 44.63 24.10 1.59
N PRO A 91 45.86 24.65 1.46
CA PRO A 91 46.15 25.74 0.52
C PRO A 91 45.84 25.35 -0.93
N VAL A 92 45.48 26.34 -1.76
CA VAL A 92 45.02 26.16 -3.14
C VAL A 92 46.05 25.44 -4.02
N SER A 93 47.34 25.66 -3.77
CA SER A 93 48.47 24.99 -4.44
C SER A 93 48.49 23.47 -4.24
N VAL A 94 48.03 22.99 -3.08
CA VAL A 94 47.87 21.57 -2.81
C VAL A 94 46.60 21.06 -3.49
N ARG A 95 45.48 21.80 -3.43
CA ARG A 95 44.22 21.40 -4.09
C ARG A 95 44.33 21.28 -5.62
N SER A 96 45.18 22.09 -6.27
CA SER A 96 45.42 21.98 -7.72
C SER A 96 46.08 20.68 -8.14
N ILE A 97 46.78 19.99 -7.23
CA ILE A 97 47.38 18.66 -7.49
C ILE A 97 46.29 17.58 -7.64
N PHE A 98 45.15 17.78 -6.99
CA PHE A 98 44.01 16.84 -6.98
C PHE A 98 43.03 17.10 -8.13
N LYS A 99 43.23 18.16 -8.93
CA LYS A 99 42.41 18.44 -10.12
C LYS A 99 43.11 17.91 -11.37
N GLY A 100 42.51 16.89 -12.01
CA GLY A 100 42.77 16.57 -13.42
C GLY A 100 44.04 15.77 -13.71
N THR A 101 44.36 14.74 -12.93
CA THR A 101 45.44 13.80 -13.29
C THR A 101 45.00 12.34 -13.21
N ASN A 102 45.62 11.53 -14.06
CA ASN A 102 45.36 10.10 -14.23
C ASN A 102 45.57 9.32 -12.90
N ARG A 103 44.79 8.25 -12.66
CA ARG A 103 44.65 7.55 -11.35
C ARG A 103 45.99 7.13 -10.72
N ASN A 104 46.98 6.79 -11.54
CA ASN A 104 48.31 6.36 -11.08
C ASN A 104 49.25 7.55 -10.75
N ASN A 105 49.21 8.62 -11.54
CA ASN A 105 50.04 9.82 -11.31
C ASN A 105 49.64 10.61 -10.06
N PHE A 106 48.39 10.47 -9.64
CA PHE A 106 47.88 11.04 -8.41
C PHE A 106 48.53 10.40 -7.18
N VAL A 107 48.64 9.08 -7.17
CA VAL A 107 49.22 8.32 -6.05
C VAL A 107 50.69 8.67 -5.86
N ASP A 108 51.47 8.70 -6.94
CA ASP A 108 52.91 8.99 -6.90
C ASP A 108 53.21 10.43 -6.45
N LYS A 109 52.34 11.39 -6.82
CA LYS A 109 52.42 12.78 -6.31
C LYS A 109 52.04 12.91 -4.84
N VAL A 110 51.10 12.10 -4.34
CA VAL A 110 50.71 12.12 -2.93
C VAL A 110 51.77 11.42 -2.06
N THR A 111 52.35 10.29 -2.50
CA THR A 111 53.42 9.59 -1.77
C THR A 111 54.72 10.39 -1.72
N SER A 112 55.08 11.14 -2.77
CA SER A 112 56.24 12.04 -2.74
C SER A 112 56.07 13.21 -1.75
N ILE A 113 54.86 13.73 -1.58
CA ILE A 113 54.55 14.77 -0.59
C ILE A 113 54.44 14.18 0.84
N ALA A 114 54.06 12.90 0.98
CA ALA A 114 54.01 12.17 2.26
C ALA A 114 55.37 12.12 2.96
N ILE A 115 56.44 12.11 2.18
CA ILE A 115 57.82 12.15 2.66
C ILE A 115 58.17 13.55 3.21
N THR A 116 57.53 14.61 2.72
CA THR A 116 57.84 16.01 3.06
C THR A 116 56.97 16.58 4.19
N CYS A 117 55.75 16.08 4.41
CA CYS A 117 54.81 16.58 5.43
C CYS A 117 54.01 15.45 6.14
N PRO A 118 54.63 14.70 7.07
CA PRO A 118 54.03 13.51 7.69
C PRO A 118 52.73 13.71 8.51
N PRO A 119 52.56 14.76 9.33
CA PRO A 119 51.38 14.87 10.20
C PRO A 119 50.11 15.25 9.44
N PHE A 120 50.22 15.98 8.32
CA PHE A 120 49.06 16.40 7.50
C PHE A 120 48.53 15.26 6.62
N ILE A 121 49.39 14.34 6.18
CA ILE A 121 48.99 13.27 5.25
C ILE A 121 48.28 12.12 5.95
N LYS A 122 48.60 11.81 7.21
CA LYS A 122 47.82 10.87 8.03
C LYS A 122 46.32 11.21 8.07
N SER A 123 45.96 12.50 7.96
CA SER A 123 44.56 12.95 7.95
C SER A 123 43.83 12.75 6.62
N ILE A 124 44.49 12.40 5.51
CA ILE A 124 43.86 12.20 4.19
C ILE A 124 44.04 10.78 3.63
N VAL A 125 44.87 9.94 4.28
CA VAL A 125 45.06 8.52 3.93
C VAL A 125 43.74 7.75 3.77
N PRO A 126 42.72 7.92 4.64
CA PRO A 126 41.44 7.23 4.46
C PRO A 126 40.74 7.59 3.14
N LEU A 127 40.78 8.88 2.76
CA LEU A 127 40.19 9.38 1.52
C LEU A 127 40.93 8.84 0.30
N VAL A 128 42.27 8.81 0.34
CA VAL A 128 43.10 8.26 -0.75
C VAL A 128 42.88 6.76 -0.92
N ASN A 129 42.77 6.01 0.18
CA ASN A 129 42.50 4.58 0.15
C ASN A 129 41.10 4.26 -0.38
N ALA A 130 40.08 5.04 -0.02
CA ALA A 130 38.73 4.92 -0.58
C ALA A 130 38.66 5.26 -2.07
N VAL A 131 39.49 6.18 -2.57
CA VAL A 131 39.60 6.47 -4.02
C VAL A 131 40.41 5.40 -4.76
N ARG A 132 41.29 4.68 -4.05
CA ARG A 132 42.15 3.63 -4.62
C ARG A 132 41.47 2.26 -4.66
N SER A 133 40.51 1.99 -3.79
CA SER A 133 39.78 0.72 -3.74
C SER A 133 39.07 0.44 -5.07
N LYS A 134 38.94 -0.84 -5.42
CA LYS A 134 38.07 -1.27 -6.52
C LYS A 134 36.59 -1.30 -6.11
N GLU A 135 36.33 -1.24 -4.80
CA GLU A 135 35.00 -1.11 -4.21
C GLU A 135 34.40 0.26 -4.51
N LEU A 136 33.11 0.27 -4.84
CA LEU A 136 32.35 1.46 -5.23
C LEU A 136 31.67 2.13 -4.03
N GLY A 137 31.51 1.41 -2.92
CA GLY A 137 31.00 1.87 -1.63
C GLY A 137 32.01 1.72 -0.50
N ILE A 138 31.67 2.28 0.66
CA ILE A 138 32.49 2.26 1.89
C ILE A 138 32.24 0.97 2.70
N TYR A 139 31.04 0.41 2.59
CA TYR A 139 30.56 -0.75 3.34
C TYR A 139 29.96 -1.83 2.42
N ASN A 140 29.94 -3.07 2.91
CA ASN A 140 29.15 -4.16 2.35
C ASN A 140 27.86 -4.32 3.16
N THR A 141 26.87 -4.99 2.58
CA THR A 141 25.58 -5.28 3.22
C THR A 141 25.57 -6.61 3.98
N ASP A 142 26.72 -7.27 4.13
CA ASP A 142 26.83 -8.58 4.78
C ASP A 142 26.33 -8.55 6.23
N HIS A 143 26.68 -7.49 6.96
CA HIS A 143 26.22 -7.31 8.34
C HIS A 143 24.70 -7.14 8.44
N LEU A 144 24.10 -6.38 7.51
CA LEU A 144 22.65 -6.25 7.41
C LEU A 144 22.02 -7.63 7.15
N ARG A 145 22.57 -8.40 6.20
CA ARG A 145 22.10 -9.76 5.90
C ARG A 145 22.12 -10.65 7.14
N THR A 146 23.24 -10.72 7.85
CA THR A 146 23.37 -11.52 9.08
C THR A 146 22.36 -11.09 10.14
N THR A 147 22.17 -9.77 10.32
CA THR A 147 21.21 -9.25 11.30
C THR A 147 19.78 -9.64 10.96
N LEU A 148 19.39 -9.56 9.68
CA LEU A 148 18.06 -9.98 9.23
C LEU A 148 17.85 -11.48 9.48
N VAL A 149 18.81 -12.33 9.11
CA VAL A 149 18.75 -13.78 9.37
C VAL A 149 18.58 -14.07 10.87
N GLU A 150 19.36 -13.42 11.74
CA GLU A 150 19.23 -13.59 13.19
C GLU A 150 17.86 -13.16 13.73
N TRP A 151 17.30 -12.08 13.20
CA TRP A 151 16.00 -11.58 13.63
C TRP A 151 14.86 -12.47 13.14
N THR A 152 15.00 -13.07 11.96
CA THR A 152 14.06 -14.05 11.41
C THR A 152 14.10 -15.34 12.22
N LYS A 153 15.29 -15.87 12.53
CA LYS A 153 15.44 -17.05 13.41
C LYS A 153 14.77 -16.87 14.77
N LYS A 154 14.72 -15.64 15.28
CA LYS A 154 14.08 -15.33 16.58
C LYS A 154 12.56 -15.19 16.49
N GLN A 155 12.02 -14.61 15.42
CA GLN A 155 10.57 -14.34 15.30
C GLN A 155 9.80 -15.49 14.67
N ALA A 156 10.35 -16.04 13.59
CA ALA A 156 9.69 -17.00 12.73
C ALA A 156 10.70 -18.10 12.36
N PRO A 157 11.09 -18.94 13.34
CA PRO A 157 12.08 -20.00 13.12
C PRO A 157 11.63 -21.04 12.08
N ASN A 158 10.33 -21.17 11.84
CA ASN A 158 9.75 -22.02 10.80
C ASN A 158 10.09 -21.56 9.38
N LEU A 159 10.37 -20.27 9.16
CA LEU A 159 10.71 -19.73 7.84
C LEU A 159 12.11 -20.15 7.36
N LEU A 160 12.99 -20.59 8.28
CA LEU A 160 14.37 -20.92 7.94
C LEU A 160 14.65 -22.39 8.23
N SER A 161 15.27 -23.04 7.26
CA SER A 161 15.81 -24.39 7.43
C SER A 161 16.92 -24.37 8.48
N SER A 162 17.04 -25.43 9.29
CA SER A 162 18.10 -25.54 10.31
C SER A 162 19.54 -25.47 9.76
N HIS A 163 19.71 -25.62 8.44
CA HIS A 163 20.99 -25.68 7.74
C HIS A 163 21.13 -24.68 6.58
N ASP A 164 20.13 -23.84 6.30
CA ASP A 164 20.18 -22.86 5.21
C ASP A 164 19.64 -21.50 5.65
N ASP A 165 20.49 -20.47 5.54
CA ASP A 165 20.20 -19.06 5.88
C ASP A 165 19.60 -18.30 4.67
N ARG A 166 18.93 -19.03 3.79
CA ARG A 166 18.23 -18.51 2.62
C ARG A 166 16.72 -18.59 2.85
N LEU A 167 16.04 -17.50 2.55
CA LEU A 167 14.58 -17.40 2.57
C LEU A 167 14.10 -16.94 1.20
N THR A 168 13.28 -17.71 0.51
CA THR A 168 12.72 -17.29 -0.78
C THR A 168 11.39 -16.56 -0.63
N PHE A 169 11.00 -15.77 -1.64
CA PHE A 169 9.70 -15.09 -1.65
C PHE A 169 8.53 -16.08 -1.64
N ALA A 170 8.67 -17.22 -2.32
CA ALA A 170 7.67 -18.29 -2.29
C ALA A 170 7.51 -18.87 -0.88
N GLN A 171 8.60 -19.22 -0.21
CA GLN A 171 8.58 -19.75 1.15
C GLN A 171 7.93 -18.77 2.13
N LEU A 172 8.29 -17.48 2.04
CA LEU A 172 7.69 -16.45 2.88
C LEU A 172 6.17 -16.38 2.67
N TYR A 173 5.72 -16.38 1.42
CA TYR A 173 4.29 -16.29 1.09
C TYR A 173 3.52 -17.54 1.52
N GLU A 174 4.07 -18.74 1.33
CA GLU A 174 3.43 -20.00 1.72
C GLU A 174 3.18 -20.08 3.23
N GLU A 175 4.13 -19.58 4.04
CA GLU A 175 4.05 -19.65 5.50
C GLU A 175 3.26 -18.49 6.12
N THR A 176 3.32 -17.29 5.54
CA THR A 176 2.70 -16.09 6.12
C THR A 176 1.39 -15.68 5.44
N ASN A 177 1.17 -16.13 4.20
CA ASN A 177 0.10 -15.64 3.32
C ASN A 177 0.13 -14.10 3.12
N LEU A 178 1.31 -13.50 3.24
CA LEU A 178 1.55 -12.06 3.06
C LEU A 178 2.41 -11.80 1.84
N GLU A 179 1.96 -10.87 0.99
CA GLU A 179 2.75 -10.46 -0.17
C GLU A 179 3.85 -9.47 0.24
N LEU A 180 5.11 -9.86 0.09
CA LEU A 180 6.25 -8.96 0.23
C LEU A 180 6.75 -8.47 -1.14
N LYS A 181 6.84 -7.15 -1.32
CA LYS A 181 7.38 -6.52 -2.54
C LYS A 181 8.54 -5.58 -2.23
N ILE A 182 9.70 -5.84 -2.80
CA ILE A 182 10.92 -5.04 -2.57
C ILE A 182 11.39 -4.43 -3.88
N ILE A 183 11.53 -3.10 -3.92
CA ILE A 183 12.04 -2.40 -5.09
C ILE A 183 13.56 -2.22 -5.01
N CYS A 184 14.24 -2.45 -6.13
CA CYS A 184 15.65 -2.12 -6.35
C CYS A 184 15.79 -1.29 -7.63
N SER A 185 16.89 -0.55 -7.75
CA SER A 185 17.24 0.16 -8.98
C SER A 185 18.34 -0.60 -9.72
N ASP A 186 18.09 -1.01 -10.96
CA ASP A 186 19.10 -1.66 -11.80
C ASP A 186 19.81 -0.62 -12.68
N LEU A 187 21.10 -0.40 -12.40
CA LEU A 187 21.96 0.52 -13.15
C LEU A 187 22.24 0.02 -14.58
N SER A 188 22.18 -1.29 -14.83
CA SER A 188 22.43 -1.85 -16.16
C SER A 188 21.29 -1.50 -17.11
N SER A 189 20.05 -1.76 -16.71
CA SER A 189 18.85 -1.49 -17.52
C SER A 189 18.24 -0.10 -17.33
N LYS A 190 18.67 0.63 -16.29
CA LYS A 190 18.12 1.94 -15.88
C LYS A 190 16.63 1.86 -15.53
N ARG A 191 16.22 0.76 -14.88
CA ARG A 191 14.82 0.49 -14.51
C ARG A 191 14.70 0.05 -13.06
N ALA A 192 13.51 0.30 -12.51
CA ALA A 192 13.09 -0.33 -11.27
C ALA A 192 12.91 -1.84 -11.48
N VAL A 193 13.36 -2.63 -10.52
CA VAL A 193 13.13 -4.07 -10.44
C VAL A 193 12.36 -4.32 -9.15
N VAL A 194 11.18 -4.94 -9.26
CA VAL A 194 10.37 -5.34 -8.09
C VAL A 194 10.55 -6.83 -7.87
N TYR A 195 11.09 -7.17 -6.71
CA TYR A 195 11.18 -8.54 -6.21
C TYR A 195 9.90 -8.88 -5.45
N SER A 196 9.28 -10.00 -5.79
CA SER A 196 8.02 -10.46 -5.22
C SER A 196 7.84 -11.97 -5.44
N VAL A 197 6.80 -12.56 -4.85
CA VAL A 197 6.42 -13.95 -5.15
C VAL A 197 5.97 -14.13 -6.60
N GLN A 198 5.37 -13.10 -7.21
CA GLN A 198 4.86 -13.17 -8.59
C GLN A 198 5.99 -13.06 -9.63
N THR A 199 6.98 -12.20 -9.39
CA THR A 199 8.05 -11.90 -10.35
C THR A 199 9.31 -12.71 -10.12
N THR A 200 9.63 -13.02 -8.86
CA THR A 200 10.90 -13.61 -8.44
C THR A 200 10.74 -14.58 -7.26
N PRO A 201 9.90 -15.62 -7.38
CA PRO A 201 9.55 -16.51 -6.25
C PRO A 201 10.75 -17.20 -5.60
N ASN A 202 11.78 -17.52 -6.40
CA ASN A 202 12.95 -18.30 -5.96
C ASN A 202 14.13 -17.43 -5.50
N GLU A 203 14.03 -16.10 -5.60
CA GLU A 203 15.10 -15.19 -5.17
C GLU A 203 15.19 -15.11 -3.65
N ASP A 204 16.40 -14.89 -3.13
CA ASP A 204 16.63 -14.72 -1.69
C ASP A 204 16.12 -13.34 -1.23
N VAL A 205 15.15 -13.35 -0.33
CA VAL A 205 14.54 -12.16 0.27
C VAL A 205 15.59 -11.30 0.95
N PHE A 206 16.55 -11.89 1.67
CA PHE A 206 17.59 -11.12 2.37
C PHE A 206 18.48 -10.36 1.38
N ASN A 207 18.82 -10.99 0.27
CA ASN A 207 19.62 -10.35 -0.78
C ASN A 207 18.83 -9.24 -1.49
N ALA A 208 17.52 -9.41 -1.67
CA ALA A 208 16.66 -8.37 -2.21
C ALA A 208 16.58 -7.15 -1.27
N VAL A 209 16.37 -7.37 0.05
CA VAL A 209 16.40 -6.28 1.06
C VAL A 209 17.76 -5.58 1.06
N CYS A 210 18.85 -6.34 1.06
CA CYS A 210 20.21 -5.79 1.04
C CYS A 210 20.46 -4.95 -0.22
N SER A 211 20.06 -5.45 -1.39
CA SER A 211 20.17 -4.72 -2.67
C SER A 211 19.36 -3.42 -2.63
N SER A 212 18.15 -3.47 -2.09
CA SER A 212 17.28 -2.30 -1.92
C SER A 212 17.84 -1.27 -0.93
N ALA A 213 18.72 -1.69 0.00
CA ALA A 213 19.40 -0.82 0.96
C ALA A 213 20.84 -0.42 0.54
N SER A 214 21.30 -0.81 -0.67
CA SER A 214 22.63 -0.49 -1.19
C SER A 214 22.71 0.98 -1.65
N TYR A 215 22.66 1.92 -0.70
CA TYR A 215 22.69 3.36 -0.97
C TYR A 215 23.99 3.75 -1.71
N PRO A 216 23.91 4.48 -2.84
CA PRO A 216 25.06 4.83 -3.66
C PRO A 216 26.21 5.47 -2.87
N PHE A 217 27.44 5.05 -3.17
CA PHE A 217 28.69 5.51 -2.54
C PHE A 217 28.86 5.15 -1.06
N LEU A 218 27.78 4.76 -0.36
CA LEU A 218 27.84 4.27 1.01
C LEU A 218 28.02 2.76 1.04
N PHE A 219 27.19 2.03 0.30
CA PHE A 219 27.22 0.57 0.20
C PHE A 219 27.66 0.13 -1.20
N ASN A 220 28.37 -0.99 -1.28
CA ASN A 220 28.70 -1.60 -2.56
C ASN A 220 27.41 -2.05 -3.28
N PRO A 221 27.33 -1.87 -4.61
CA PRO A 221 26.22 -2.39 -5.40
C PRO A 221 26.23 -3.92 -5.38
N GLN A 222 25.04 -4.51 -5.40
CA GLN A 222 24.88 -5.96 -5.49
C GLN A 222 24.86 -6.37 -6.98
N ILE A 223 25.75 -7.30 -7.35
CA ILE A 223 25.88 -7.76 -8.73
C ILE A 223 25.32 -9.17 -8.81
N SER A 224 24.22 -9.35 -9.55
CA SER A 224 23.57 -10.64 -9.78
C SER A 224 23.12 -10.75 -11.24
N ASP A 225 23.46 -11.86 -11.91
CA ASP A 225 23.02 -12.20 -13.28
C ASP A 225 22.97 -11.01 -14.27
N LYS A 226 24.09 -10.28 -14.37
CA LYS A 226 24.31 -9.09 -15.24
C LYS A 226 23.56 -7.82 -14.83
N LYS A 227 22.81 -7.84 -13.75
CA LYS A 227 22.22 -6.65 -13.13
C LYS A 227 23.19 -6.03 -12.14
N VAL A 228 23.16 -4.71 -12.05
CA VAL A 228 23.90 -3.95 -11.04
C VAL A 228 22.87 -3.25 -10.19
N LEU A 229 22.52 -3.89 -9.07
CA LEU A 229 21.43 -3.49 -8.20
C LEU A 229 21.93 -2.56 -7.11
N ILE A 230 21.20 -1.48 -6.91
CA ILE A 230 21.42 -0.51 -5.84
C ILE A 230 20.08 -0.13 -5.21
N ASP A 231 20.17 0.77 -4.25
CA ASP A 231 19.03 1.28 -3.48
C ASP A 231 17.83 1.65 -4.37
N GLY A 232 16.68 1.05 -4.05
CA GLY A 232 15.45 1.22 -4.82
C GLY A 232 14.87 2.63 -4.75
N GLY A 233 15.26 3.39 -3.73
CA GLY A 233 14.94 4.80 -3.59
C GLY A 233 15.47 5.65 -4.73
N LEU A 234 16.48 5.19 -5.49
CA LEU A 234 16.93 5.90 -6.70
C LEU A 234 15.92 5.84 -7.85
N SER A 235 15.04 4.84 -7.89
CA SER A 235 14.00 4.73 -8.91
C SER A 235 12.64 5.23 -8.41
N SER A 236 12.28 4.93 -7.17
CA SER A 236 11.09 5.47 -6.52
C SER A 236 11.26 5.38 -5.02
N ASN A 237 11.15 6.51 -4.33
CA ASN A 237 11.29 6.54 -2.89
C ASN A 237 10.04 5.99 -2.22
N VAL A 238 8.86 6.25 -2.78
CA VAL A 238 7.57 5.68 -2.36
C VAL A 238 6.94 4.85 -3.49
N PRO A 239 7.27 3.55 -3.60
CA PRO A 239 6.93 2.71 -4.75
C PRO A 239 5.46 2.26 -4.77
N MET A 240 4.52 3.20 -4.86
CA MET A 240 3.07 2.93 -4.75
C MET A 240 2.51 2.03 -5.82
N PHE A 241 3.14 2.02 -6.99
CA PHE A 241 2.72 1.19 -8.12
C PHE A 241 2.84 -0.31 -7.84
N MET A 242 3.58 -0.73 -6.80
CA MET A 242 3.82 -2.15 -6.51
C MET A 242 2.54 -2.96 -6.26
N PHE A 243 1.49 -2.34 -5.72
CA PHE A 243 0.21 -3.00 -5.43
C PHE A 243 -0.95 -2.48 -6.31
N LYS A 244 -0.64 -1.83 -7.43
CA LYS A 244 -1.65 -1.19 -8.29
C LYS A 244 -2.65 -2.21 -8.86
N ASP A 245 -2.17 -3.35 -9.30
CA ASP A 245 -3.01 -4.37 -9.94
C ASP A 245 -3.89 -5.07 -8.90
N GLU A 246 -3.33 -5.38 -7.72
CA GLU A 246 -4.07 -5.94 -6.59
C GLU A 246 -5.13 -4.97 -6.06
N GLN A 247 -4.78 -3.69 -5.95
CA GLN A 247 -5.73 -2.63 -5.62
C GLN A 247 -6.86 -2.57 -6.65
N ARG A 248 -6.55 -2.60 -7.95
CA ARG A 248 -7.58 -2.52 -9.01
C ARG A 248 -8.52 -3.72 -9.00
N ASN A 249 -8.00 -4.91 -8.71
CA ASN A 249 -8.78 -6.15 -8.77
C ASN A 249 -9.62 -6.38 -7.52
N ALA A 250 -9.07 -6.11 -6.33
CA ALA A 250 -9.71 -6.40 -5.05
C ALA A 250 -10.30 -5.15 -4.35
N ASN A 251 -10.06 -3.95 -4.90
CA ASN A 251 -10.44 -2.67 -4.32
C ASN A 251 -9.94 -2.47 -2.88
N ILE A 252 -8.75 -2.97 -2.60
CA ILE A 252 -8.11 -2.87 -1.29
C ILE A 252 -7.25 -1.61 -1.26
N PRO A 253 -7.38 -0.75 -0.24
CA PRO A 253 -6.64 0.50 -0.19
C PRO A 253 -5.16 0.28 0.10
N ILE A 254 -4.35 1.16 -0.48
CA ILE A 254 -2.92 1.24 -0.25
C ILE A 254 -2.65 2.38 0.72
N TYR A 255 -1.98 2.11 1.83
CA TYR A 255 -1.42 3.14 2.71
C TYR A 255 0.07 3.28 2.44
N ALA A 256 0.45 4.44 1.92
CA ALA A 256 1.83 4.79 1.60
C ALA A 256 2.41 5.67 2.72
N PHE A 257 3.30 5.09 3.51
CA PHE A 257 4.02 5.75 4.61
C PHE A 257 5.21 6.51 4.06
N ASP A 258 5.10 7.83 4.06
CA ASP A 258 6.03 8.73 3.41
C ASP A 258 6.72 9.65 4.43
N LEU A 259 8.04 9.78 4.29
CA LEU A 259 8.87 10.58 5.19
C LEU A 259 9.01 11.98 4.61
N HIS A 260 8.37 12.95 5.25
CA HIS A 260 8.38 14.33 4.80
C HIS A 260 9.35 15.17 5.64
N LYS A 261 10.20 15.95 4.95
CA LYS A 261 11.05 16.98 5.55
C LYS A 261 10.72 18.31 4.87
N GLU A 262 10.23 19.29 5.62
CA GLU A 262 9.99 20.62 5.06
C GLU A 262 11.30 21.19 4.48
N ALA A 263 11.25 21.63 3.24
CA ALA A 263 12.39 22.18 2.52
C ALA A 263 12.74 23.59 3.05
N ILE A 264 13.54 23.66 4.11
CA ILE A 264 14.13 24.92 4.55
C ILE A 264 15.45 25.11 3.79
N LEU A 265 15.54 26.19 3.01
CA LEU A 265 16.80 26.64 2.44
C LEU A 265 17.69 27.14 3.59
N SER A 266 18.69 26.35 3.98
CA SER A 266 19.74 26.86 4.86
C SER A 266 20.54 27.92 4.13
N GLU A 267 20.65 29.12 4.70
CA GLU A 267 21.57 30.16 4.22
C GLU A 267 23.02 29.67 4.37
N GLY A 268 23.58 29.09 3.31
CA GLY A 268 24.94 28.58 3.30
C GLY A 268 25.42 28.17 1.90
N LYS A 269 26.74 28.19 1.68
CA LYS A 269 27.36 27.69 0.44
C LYS A 269 27.10 26.19 0.31
N LEU A 270 26.19 25.78 -0.59
CA LEU A 270 26.00 24.38 -0.93
C LEU A 270 27.33 23.76 -1.40
N GLY A 271 27.80 22.74 -0.69
CA GLY A 271 28.91 21.90 -1.15
C GLY A 271 28.49 21.05 -2.36
N ARG A 272 29.45 20.65 -3.20
CA ARG A 272 29.17 19.89 -4.45
C ARG A 272 28.41 18.57 -4.22
N PHE A 273 28.71 17.86 -3.14
CA PHE A 273 28.01 16.62 -2.78
C PHE A 273 26.59 16.88 -2.24
N SER A 274 26.41 17.94 -1.44
CA SER A 274 25.08 18.37 -0.98
C SER A 274 24.21 18.82 -2.15
N TYR A 275 24.78 19.51 -3.13
CA TYR A 275 24.10 19.87 -4.37
C TYR A 275 23.67 18.63 -5.18
N LEU A 276 24.56 17.65 -5.36
CA LEU A 276 24.23 16.40 -6.06
C LEU A 276 23.14 15.60 -5.36
N SER A 277 23.23 15.45 -4.02
CA SER A 277 22.17 14.81 -3.23
C SER A 277 20.84 15.50 -3.45
N ARG A 278 20.81 16.83 -3.31
CA ARG A 278 19.58 17.62 -3.50
C ARG A 278 18.98 17.48 -4.90
N LEU A 279 19.80 17.36 -5.94
CA LEU A 279 19.30 17.11 -7.29
C LEU A 279 18.62 15.74 -7.41
N ILE A 280 19.23 14.71 -6.81
CA ILE A 280 18.65 13.36 -6.78
C ILE A 280 17.36 13.39 -5.96
N ASP A 281 17.40 13.93 -4.74
CA ASP A 281 16.23 14.03 -3.85
C ASP A 281 15.06 14.78 -4.53
N THR A 282 15.35 15.90 -5.22
CA THR A 282 14.34 16.67 -5.97
C THR A 282 13.74 15.87 -7.11
N ALA A 283 14.56 15.14 -7.88
CA ALA A 283 14.07 14.31 -8.99
C ALA A 283 13.16 13.18 -8.49
N LEU A 284 13.49 12.59 -7.34
CA LEU A 284 12.71 11.55 -6.69
C LEU A 284 11.38 12.09 -6.15
N GLU A 285 11.40 13.15 -5.35
CA GLU A 285 10.19 13.75 -4.76
C GLU A 285 9.21 14.24 -5.84
N ALA A 286 9.73 14.83 -6.93
CA ALA A 286 8.89 15.29 -8.04
C ALA A 286 8.18 14.11 -8.72
N SER A 287 8.89 13.00 -8.95
CA SER A 287 8.31 11.81 -9.56
C SER A 287 7.25 11.15 -8.67
N ASP A 288 7.52 11.01 -7.37
CA ASP A 288 6.59 10.36 -6.45
C ASP A 288 5.32 11.20 -6.26
N ASN A 289 5.41 12.53 -6.20
CA ASN A 289 4.24 13.42 -6.11
C ASN A 289 3.29 13.25 -7.31
N VAL A 290 3.82 13.13 -8.54
CA VAL A 290 2.98 12.87 -9.73
C VAL A 290 2.29 11.51 -9.64
N MET A 291 2.95 10.49 -9.08
CA MET A 291 2.33 9.17 -8.91
C MET A 291 1.20 9.16 -7.87
N PHE A 292 1.27 9.99 -6.81
CA PHE A 292 0.20 10.11 -5.81
C PHE A 292 -1.09 10.62 -6.42
N ASP A 293 -1.01 11.53 -7.39
CA ASP A 293 -2.20 12.10 -8.04
C ASP A 293 -2.88 11.10 -8.99
N MET A 294 -2.16 10.07 -9.44
CA MET A 294 -2.63 9.09 -10.42
C MET A 294 -3.14 7.78 -9.80
N LEU A 295 -2.75 7.48 -8.56
CA LEU A 295 -3.10 6.25 -7.86
C LEU A 295 -4.00 6.60 -6.69
N ASN A 296 -5.08 5.82 -6.47
CA ASN A 296 -5.94 6.00 -5.30
C ASN A 296 -5.29 5.43 -4.02
N ALA A 297 -4.04 5.81 -3.77
CA ALA A 297 -3.27 5.44 -2.59
C ALA A 297 -3.37 6.56 -1.55
N LYS A 298 -3.49 6.18 -0.28
CA LYS A 298 -3.59 7.10 0.85
C LYS A 298 -2.21 7.39 1.40
N ARG A 299 -1.80 8.65 1.36
CA ARG A 299 -0.48 9.10 1.83
C ARG A 299 -0.48 9.38 3.32
N VAL A 300 0.21 8.55 4.10
CA VAL A 300 0.49 8.76 5.53
C VAL A 300 1.80 9.56 5.62
N ARG A 301 1.69 10.89 5.74
CA ARG A 301 2.87 11.75 5.87
C ARG A 301 3.41 11.72 7.30
N VAL A 302 4.70 11.47 7.42
CA VAL A 302 5.42 11.45 8.69
C VAL A 302 6.47 12.56 8.67
N ASN A 303 6.28 13.57 9.50
CA ASN A 303 7.15 14.72 9.60
C ASN A 303 8.37 14.36 10.47
N VAL A 304 9.53 14.26 9.84
CA VAL A 304 10.77 13.91 10.55
C VAL A 304 11.51 15.14 11.05
N PRO A 305 12.25 15.04 12.19
CA PRO A 305 13.05 16.15 12.70
C PRO A 305 14.08 16.64 11.67
N GLN A 306 14.22 17.97 11.58
CA GLN A 306 15.04 18.64 10.57
C GLN A 306 16.54 18.43 10.75
N ASP A 307 16.97 18.25 12.00
CA ASP A 307 18.35 18.05 12.42
C ASP A 307 18.89 16.65 12.09
N ILE A 308 18.02 15.71 11.71
CA ILE A 308 18.41 14.34 11.38
C ILE A 308 18.42 14.15 9.86
N ASP A 309 19.59 13.82 9.33
CA ASP A 309 19.77 13.53 7.91
C ASP A 309 19.72 12.04 7.61
N THR A 310 19.38 11.68 6.37
CA THR A 310 19.21 10.29 5.90
C THR A 310 20.48 9.45 6.11
N LEU A 311 21.65 10.08 5.98
CA LEU A 311 22.98 9.46 6.11
C LEU A 311 23.70 9.90 7.40
N ASP A 312 22.95 10.34 8.42
CA ASP A 312 23.57 10.65 9.70
C ASP A 312 23.96 9.36 10.42
N VAL A 313 25.24 9.23 10.72
CA VAL A 313 25.84 8.05 11.36
C VAL A 313 25.86 8.21 12.89
N ASN A 314 25.66 9.44 13.38
CA ASN A 314 25.73 9.79 14.80
C ASN A 314 24.34 9.96 15.45
N VAL A 315 23.34 9.21 14.95
CA VAL A 315 22.00 9.20 15.53
C VAL A 315 22.06 8.63 16.96
N SER A 316 21.63 9.43 17.94
CA SER A 316 21.56 9.00 19.33
C SER A 316 20.30 8.15 19.58
N LYS A 317 20.26 7.44 20.72
CA LYS A 317 19.02 6.75 21.14
C LYS A 317 17.84 7.71 21.26
N LEU A 318 18.10 8.95 21.71
CA LEU A 318 17.09 9.99 21.83
C LEU A 318 16.56 10.41 20.45
N ASP A 319 17.40 10.43 19.42
CA ASP A 319 16.99 10.73 18.04
C ASP A 319 16.14 9.61 17.44
N VAL A 320 16.49 8.34 17.69
CA VAL A 320 15.65 7.19 17.33
C VAL A 320 14.27 7.30 18.01
N MET A 321 14.23 7.67 19.30
CA MET A 321 12.98 7.91 20.01
C MET A 321 12.18 9.06 19.39
N ARG A 322 12.80 10.19 19.07
CA ARG A 322 12.15 11.35 18.43
C ARG A 322 11.53 10.97 17.09
N LEU A 323 12.27 10.25 16.25
CA LEU A 323 11.78 9.74 14.97
C LEU A 323 10.57 8.84 15.14
N TYR A 324 10.68 7.84 16.02
CA TYR A 324 9.59 6.90 16.28
C TYR A 324 8.32 7.58 16.79
N TYR A 325 8.44 8.49 17.77
CA TYR A 325 7.27 9.20 18.29
C TYR A 325 6.67 10.19 17.29
N ALA A 326 7.49 10.78 16.40
CA ALA A 326 6.97 11.60 15.30
C ALA A 326 6.08 10.75 14.38
N GLY A 327 6.57 9.58 13.96
CA GLY A 327 5.80 8.65 13.14
C GLY A 327 4.55 8.09 13.81
N LEU A 328 4.63 7.76 15.10
CA LEU A 328 3.49 7.30 15.88
C LEU A 328 2.41 8.38 16.00
N THR A 329 2.82 9.62 16.28
CA THR A 329 1.88 10.73 16.47
C THR A 329 1.20 11.10 15.16
N ASP A 330 1.98 11.29 14.09
CA ASP A 330 1.46 11.65 12.77
C ASP A 330 0.61 10.53 12.17
N GLY A 331 1.03 9.27 12.36
CA GLY A 331 0.24 8.10 11.97
C GLY A 331 -1.09 8.04 12.71
N LEU A 332 -1.09 8.24 14.03
CA LEU A 332 -2.34 8.24 14.83
C LEU A 332 -3.26 9.38 14.41
N ASP A 333 -2.74 10.58 14.19
CA ASP A 333 -3.53 11.71 13.70
C ASP A 333 -4.15 11.39 12.33
N PHE A 334 -3.34 10.87 11.40
CA PHE A 334 -3.80 10.45 10.08
C PHE A 334 -4.93 9.42 10.16
N PHE A 335 -4.72 8.28 10.83
CA PHE A 335 -5.72 7.21 10.88
C PHE A 335 -6.94 7.57 11.72
N SER A 336 -6.77 8.40 12.75
CA SER A 336 -7.90 8.92 13.52
C SER A 336 -8.78 9.84 12.69
N ASN A 337 -8.21 10.52 11.68
CA ASN A 337 -8.90 11.43 10.78
C ASN A 337 -9.37 10.81 9.47
N ASP A 338 -8.78 9.68 9.08
CA ASP A 338 -9.10 8.96 7.86
C ASP A 338 -10.57 8.54 7.83
N GLN A 339 -11.27 8.97 6.77
CA GLN A 339 -12.70 8.74 6.64
C GLN A 339 -13.03 7.25 6.54
N THR A 340 -12.21 6.43 5.88
CA THR A 340 -12.45 4.98 5.78
C THR A 340 -12.27 4.31 7.15
N VAL A 341 -11.23 4.67 7.91
CA VAL A 341 -11.05 4.16 9.27
C VAL A 341 -12.18 4.62 10.20
N LYS A 342 -12.61 5.89 10.13
CA LYS A 342 -13.76 6.41 10.89
C LYS A 342 -15.05 5.67 10.56
N LEU A 343 -15.33 5.46 9.27
CA LEU A 343 -16.53 4.78 8.81
C LEU A 343 -16.52 3.31 9.24
N LEU A 344 -15.38 2.63 9.20
CA LEU A 344 -15.24 1.25 9.68
C LEU A 344 -15.32 1.13 11.20
N LYS A 345 -14.82 2.11 11.94
CA LYS A 345 -15.01 2.18 13.40
C LYS A 345 -16.48 2.43 13.75
N ALA A 346 -17.15 3.30 13.00
CA ALA A 346 -18.59 3.55 13.15
C ALA A 346 -19.44 2.35 12.70
N SER A 347 -18.93 1.51 11.80
CA SER A 347 -19.60 0.31 11.29
C SER A 347 -19.45 -0.92 12.19
N LEU A 348 -18.55 -0.90 13.17
CA LEU A 348 -18.51 -1.94 14.20
C LEU A 348 -19.84 -2.03 14.95
N ASP A 349 -20.56 -0.91 15.10
CA ASP A 349 -21.84 -0.80 15.82
C ASP A 349 -23.11 -0.77 14.92
N ASP A 350 -22.99 -0.54 13.60
CA ASP A 350 -24.15 -0.43 12.69
C ASP A 350 -23.80 -0.82 11.25
N ILE A 351 -24.33 -1.96 10.80
CA ILE A 351 -24.04 -2.58 9.50
C ILE A 351 -24.65 -1.77 8.35
N THR A 352 -25.74 -1.03 8.57
CA THR A 352 -26.29 -0.13 7.55
C THR A 352 -25.36 1.05 7.31
N LYS A 353 -24.69 1.56 8.36
CA LYS A 353 -23.67 2.60 8.19
C LYS A 353 -22.45 2.10 7.44
N GLU A 354 -22.06 0.83 7.62
CA GLU A 354 -21.04 0.18 6.79
C GLU A 354 -21.40 0.23 5.31
N ALA A 355 -22.63 -0.18 5.00
CA ALA A 355 -23.09 -0.25 3.63
C ALA A 355 -23.20 1.16 3.01
N LEU A 356 -23.72 2.15 3.75
CA LEU A 356 -23.76 3.55 3.30
C LEU A 356 -22.37 4.18 3.14
N ALA A 357 -21.40 3.76 3.97
CA ALA A 357 -20.00 4.17 3.82
C ALA A 357 -19.40 3.65 2.50
N ASN A 358 -19.64 2.37 2.19
CA ASN A 358 -19.04 1.70 1.05
C ASN A 358 -19.69 2.10 -0.29
N TYR A 359 -20.98 2.41 -0.28
CA TYR A 359 -21.78 2.60 -1.48
C TYR A 359 -22.30 4.04 -1.69
N GLY A 360 -22.15 4.93 -0.71
CA GLY A 360 -22.62 6.31 -0.79
C GLY A 360 -23.88 6.58 0.03
N SER A 361 -24.24 7.87 0.17
CA SER A 361 -25.36 8.27 1.01
C SER A 361 -26.70 7.79 0.46
N ALA A 362 -27.65 7.51 1.36
CA ALA A 362 -28.98 7.05 0.99
C ALA A 362 -29.70 8.05 0.09
N GLU A 363 -29.44 9.36 0.25
CA GLU A 363 -30.10 10.42 -0.53
C GLU A 363 -29.79 10.32 -2.02
N MET A 364 -28.57 9.93 -2.38
CA MET A 364 -28.17 9.72 -3.78
C MET A 364 -29.04 8.64 -4.42
N PHE A 365 -29.23 7.53 -3.74
CA PHE A 365 -30.03 6.41 -4.24
C PHE A 365 -31.52 6.70 -4.20
N ASN A 366 -32.02 7.43 -3.20
CA ASN A 366 -33.44 7.76 -3.09
C ASN A 366 -33.97 8.48 -4.34
N VAL A 367 -33.16 9.34 -4.99
CA VAL A 367 -33.57 10.00 -6.25
C VAL A 367 -33.85 8.97 -7.34
N VAL A 368 -32.94 8.00 -7.51
CA VAL A 368 -33.07 6.93 -8.50
C VAL A 368 -34.22 5.98 -8.15
N LEU A 369 -34.33 5.58 -6.88
CA LEU A 369 -35.39 4.67 -6.41
C LEU A 369 -36.78 5.31 -6.49
N ASN A 370 -36.89 6.62 -6.30
CA ASN A 370 -38.16 7.34 -6.49
C ASN A 370 -38.58 7.37 -7.96
N ALA A 371 -37.64 7.59 -8.89
CA ALA A 371 -37.94 7.53 -10.32
C ALA A 371 -38.38 6.11 -10.75
N ILE A 372 -37.70 5.07 -10.27
CA ILE A 372 -38.11 3.68 -10.49
C ILE A 372 -39.51 3.43 -9.92
N GLN A 373 -39.80 3.94 -8.71
CA GLN A 373 -41.11 3.80 -8.10
C GLN A 373 -42.20 4.45 -8.96
N GLU A 374 -41.97 5.68 -9.43
CA GLU A 374 -42.92 6.41 -10.29
C GLU A 374 -43.18 5.67 -11.60
N GLU A 375 -42.14 5.18 -12.27
CA GLU A 375 -42.30 4.42 -13.51
C GLU A 375 -42.95 3.05 -13.29
N SER A 376 -42.70 2.41 -12.15
CA SER A 376 -43.22 1.07 -11.86
C SER A 376 -44.64 1.09 -11.27
N THR A 377 -45.21 2.27 -10.99
CA THR A 377 -46.55 2.39 -10.41
C THR A 377 -47.59 2.44 -11.53
N PHE A 378 -48.47 1.45 -11.55
CA PHE A 378 -49.63 1.40 -12.44
C PHE A 378 -50.91 1.58 -11.61
N GLU A 379 -51.90 2.30 -12.14
CA GLU A 379 -53.20 2.55 -11.49
C GLU A 379 -53.11 3.08 -10.03
N GLU A 380 -53.94 2.60 -9.10
CA GLU A 380 -53.95 2.98 -7.67
C GLU A 380 -53.05 2.07 -6.80
N GLU A 381 -52.03 1.43 -7.40
CA GLU A 381 -51.12 0.55 -6.69
C GLU A 381 -50.13 1.30 -5.79
N ARG A 382 -49.77 0.69 -4.67
CA ARG A 382 -48.72 1.18 -3.77
C ARG A 382 -47.43 0.40 -3.99
N VAL A 383 -46.57 0.96 -4.82
CA VAL A 383 -45.24 0.43 -5.09
C VAL A 383 -44.20 0.96 -4.09
N ARG A 384 -43.34 0.06 -3.62
CA ARG A 384 -42.18 0.36 -2.78
C ARG A 384 -40.95 -0.25 -3.42
N VAL A 385 -39.87 0.53 -3.50
CA VAL A 385 -38.61 0.09 -4.08
C VAL A 385 -37.53 0.12 -3.02
N TRP A 386 -36.73 -0.94 -2.93
CA TRP A 386 -35.62 -1.05 -1.99
C TRP A 386 -34.34 -1.46 -2.72
N LEU A 387 -33.23 -0.89 -2.28
CA LEU A 387 -31.90 -1.28 -2.74
C LEU A 387 -31.14 -2.00 -1.63
N TYR A 388 -30.76 -3.23 -1.92
CA TYR A 388 -29.96 -4.06 -1.04
C TYR A 388 -28.56 -4.26 -1.59
N VAL A 389 -27.58 -4.28 -0.68
CA VAL A 389 -26.18 -4.48 -1.03
C VAL A 389 -25.52 -5.46 -0.07
N PRO A 390 -24.53 -6.24 -0.54
CA PRO A 390 -23.73 -7.11 0.30
C PRO A 390 -22.81 -6.31 1.22
N THR A 391 -22.62 -6.82 2.43
CA THR A 391 -21.72 -6.27 3.44
C THR A 391 -20.49 -7.15 3.65
N SER A 392 -19.50 -6.67 4.40
CA SER A 392 -18.30 -7.46 4.73
C SER A 392 -18.59 -8.67 5.64
N ARG A 393 -19.78 -8.71 6.27
CA ARG A 393 -20.19 -9.75 7.23
C ARG A 393 -21.04 -10.85 6.60
N ASN A 394 -20.97 -11.02 5.27
CA ASN A 394 -21.78 -11.98 4.54
C ASN A 394 -23.30 -11.78 4.83
N SER A 395 -23.75 -10.52 4.79
CA SER A 395 -25.17 -10.16 4.95
C SER A 395 -25.63 -9.23 3.83
N LEU A 396 -26.93 -9.24 3.55
CA LEU A 396 -27.58 -8.30 2.64
C LEU A 396 -28.31 -7.23 3.47
N VAL A 397 -28.04 -5.95 3.22
CA VAL A 397 -28.64 -4.85 3.96
C VAL A 397 -29.23 -3.81 3.02
N SER A 398 -30.41 -3.29 3.39
CA SER A 398 -31.02 -2.18 2.66
C SER A 398 -30.30 -0.87 2.97
N ILE A 399 -29.80 -0.20 1.94
CA ILE A 399 -29.16 1.12 2.07
C ILE A 399 -30.12 2.27 1.76
N ALA A 400 -31.12 2.04 0.91
CA ALA A 400 -32.05 3.07 0.46
C ALA A 400 -33.41 2.46 0.09
N GLY A 401 -34.44 3.30 0.14
CA GLY A 401 -35.81 2.95 -0.20
C GLY A 401 -36.56 4.15 -0.74
N SER A 402 -37.56 3.91 -1.58
CA SER A 402 -38.37 4.96 -2.19
C SER A 402 -39.26 5.68 -1.15
N ALA A 403 -39.83 6.85 -1.49
CA ALA A 403 -40.56 7.70 -0.54
C ALA A 403 -41.73 6.99 0.17
N ASN A 404 -42.39 6.03 -0.49
CA ASN A 404 -43.50 5.25 0.07
C ASN A 404 -43.05 4.05 0.91
N ALA A 405 -41.75 3.79 0.98
CA ALA A 405 -41.13 2.73 1.75
C ALA A 405 -40.93 3.16 3.22
N SER A 406 -42.00 3.03 4.03
CA SER A 406 -41.92 3.23 5.48
C SER A 406 -41.83 1.88 6.21
N GLY A 407 -40.75 1.63 6.96
CA GLY A 407 -40.57 0.38 7.72
C GLY A 407 -39.14 0.15 8.20
N LYS A 408 -38.93 -0.89 9.04
CA LYS A 408 -37.60 -1.26 9.55
C LYS A 408 -36.65 -1.57 8.38
N LYS A 409 -35.44 -1.00 8.45
CA LYS A 409 -34.29 -1.42 7.65
C LYS A 409 -33.95 -2.84 8.07
N TYR A 410 -34.16 -3.82 7.20
CA TYR A 410 -33.91 -5.21 7.52
C TYR A 410 -32.46 -5.57 7.19
N GLU A 411 -31.82 -6.27 8.13
CA GLU A 411 -30.54 -6.93 7.95
C GLU A 411 -30.80 -8.42 7.76
N TRP A 412 -30.23 -9.02 6.72
CA TRP A 412 -30.35 -10.45 6.46
C TRP A 412 -28.98 -11.13 6.43
N PRO A 413 -28.65 -11.93 7.46
CA PRO A 413 -27.51 -12.82 7.42
C PRO A 413 -27.66 -13.80 6.25
N LEU A 414 -26.63 -14.00 5.44
CA LEU A 414 -26.67 -14.96 4.33
C LEU A 414 -26.61 -16.42 4.83
N ASP A 415 -26.26 -16.64 6.11
CA ASP A 415 -26.07 -17.96 6.73
C ASP A 415 -27.27 -18.44 7.60
N SER A 416 -28.41 -17.72 7.63
CA SER A 416 -29.57 -18.11 8.45
C SER A 416 -30.52 -19.09 7.74
N ASN A 417 -31.01 -20.10 8.49
CA ASN A 417 -31.95 -21.13 8.01
C ASN A 417 -33.43 -20.70 7.98
N ASP A 418 -33.74 -19.42 8.26
CA ASP A 418 -35.12 -18.93 8.22
C ASP A 418 -35.65 -18.82 6.78
N ASP A 419 -36.95 -19.12 6.65
CA ASP A 419 -37.69 -19.22 5.39
C ASP A 419 -37.59 -17.93 4.55
N VAL A 420 -36.97 -18.11 3.39
CA VAL A 420 -36.87 -17.30 2.16
C VAL A 420 -37.31 -15.84 2.21
N ILE A 421 -36.33 -14.95 2.08
CA ILE A 421 -36.51 -13.58 1.62
C ILE A 421 -36.00 -13.52 0.18
N ASP A 422 -36.89 -13.15 -0.73
CA ASP A 422 -36.74 -13.07 -2.18
C ASP A 422 -35.44 -12.38 -2.65
N ALA A 423 -35.00 -11.35 -1.93
CA ALA A 423 -33.75 -10.65 -2.23
C ALA A 423 -32.50 -11.54 -2.02
N ARG A 424 -32.50 -12.38 -0.97
CA ARG A 424 -31.40 -13.32 -0.67
C ARG A 424 -31.35 -14.42 -1.71
N GLU A 425 -32.50 -14.93 -2.12
CA GLU A 425 -32.59 -15.96 -3.15
C GLU A 425 -32.11 -15.42 -4.51
N ALA A 426 -32.49 -14.19 -4.86
CA ALA A 426 -32.02 -13.52 -6.07
C ALA A 426 -30.50 -13.29 -6.06
N TRP A 427 -29.95 -12.90 -4.90
CA TRP A 427 -28.50 -12.78 -4.68
C TRP A 427 -27.77 -14.12 -4.87
N ALA A 428 -28.25 -15.18 -4.21
CA ALA A 428 -27.59 -16.50 -4.22
C ALA A 428 -27.69 -17.19 -5.59
N LYS A 429 -28.85 -17.13 -6.23
CA LYS A 429 -29.08 -17.74 -7.55
C LYS A 429 -28.59 -16.87 -8.71
N LYS A 430 -28.27 -15.59 -8.45
CA LYS A 430 -27.96 -14.58 -9.48
C LYS A 430 -29.04 -14.51 -10.56
N ALA A 431 -30.30 -14.65 -10.13
CA ALA A 431 -31.45 -14.75 -11.01
C ALA A 431 -32.59 -13.90 -10.46
N GLU A 432 -33.50 -13.50 -11.34
CA GLU A 432 -34.72 -12.79 -10.98
C GLU A 432 -35.65 -13.71 -10.19
N ILE A 433 -36.19 -13.22 -9.08
CA ILE A 433 -37.09 -13.98 -8.21
C ILE A 433 -38.40 -13.21 -8.05
N VAL A 434 -39.51 -13.88 -8.35
CA VAL A 434 -40.87 -13.40 -8.09
C VAL A 434 -41.39 -14.15 -6.88
N SER A 435 -41.95 -13.42 -5.91
CA SER A 435 -42.55 -13.99 -4.70
C SER A 435 -43.85 -13.27 -4.33
N SER A 436 -44.70 -13.96 -3.57
CA SER A 436 -45.93 -13.41 -3.01
C SER A 436 -45.99 -13.70 -1.51
N ASP A 437 -46.84 -12.97 -0.78
CA ASP A 437 -47.13 -13.33 0.60
C ASP A 437 -48.05 -14.57 0.68
N ASN A 438 -48.13 -15.20 1.86
CA ASN A 438 -48.93 -16.43 2.05
C ASN A 438 -50.42 -16.28 1.70
N ALA A 439 -50.92 -15.04 1.66
CA ALA A 439 -52.30 -14.71 1.29
C ALA A 439 -52.44 -14.33 -0.20
N GLU A 440 -51.35 -14.31 -0.96
CA GLU A 440 -51.25 -13.89 -2.37
C GLU A 440 -51.85 -12.50 -2.65
N THR A 441 -51.79 -11.61 -1.66
CA THR A 441 -52.29 -10.24 -1.74
C THR A 441 -51.21 -9.23 -2.11
N LYS A 442 -49.95 -9.66 -2.12
CA LYS A 442 -48.80 -8.81 -2.42
C LYS A 442 -47.86 -9.51 -3.37
N THR A 443 -47.24 -8.73 -4.23
CA THR A 443 -46.27 -9.20 -5.20
C THR A 443 -44.94 -8.52 -4.95
N ARG A 444 -43.86 -9.31 -4.91
CA ARG A 444 -42.50 -8.81 -4.87
C ARG A 444 -41.67 -9.39 -6.00
N VAL A 445 -40.82 -8.54 -6.56
CA VAL A 445 -39.84 -8.94 -7.56
C VAL A 445 -38.46 -8.45 -7.16
N SER A 446 -37.51 -9.39 -7.10
CA SER A 446 -36.11 -9.14 -6.76
C SER A 446 -35.22 -9.33 -7.99
N PHE A 447 -34.51 -8.27 -8.37
CA PHE A 447 -33.61 -8.21 -9.52
C PHE A 447 -32.15 -8.15 -9.08
N PRO A 448 -31.27 -9.09 -9.48
CA PRO A 448 -29.84 -8.98 -9.23
C PRO A 448 -29.25 -7.83 -10.07
N ILE A 449 -28.36 -7.06 -9.46
CA ILE A 449 -27.62 -5.96 -10.10
C ILE A 449 -26.20 -6.43 -10.34
N PHE A 450 -25.72 -6.28 -11.58
CA PHE A 450 -24.37 -6.67 -11.99
C PHE A 450 -23.50 -5.46 -12.30
N ARG A 451 -22.18 -5.67 -12.36
CA ARG A 451 -21.27 -4.66 -12.92
C ARG A 451 -21.58 -4.41 -14.39
N GLU A 452 -21.30 -3.21 -14.88
CA GLU A 452 -21.58 -2.83 -16.27
C GLU A 452 -20.97 -3.79 -17.30
N GLU A 453 -19.71 -4.19 -17.07
CA GLU A 453 -18.97 -5.14 -17.93
C GLU A 453 -19.64 -6.53 -17.98
N ASP A 454 -20.30 -6.93 -16.90
CA ASP A 454 -21.00 -8.22 -16.77
C ASP A 454 -22.45 -8.15 -17.29
N THR A 455 -23.08 -6.97 -17.20
CA THR A 455 -24.48 -6.75 -17.61
C THR A 455 -24.64 -6.95 -19.12
N LEU A 456 -23.64 -6.55 -19.91
CA LEU A 456 -23.57 -6.77 -21.36
C LEU A 456 -23.32 -8.24 -21.73
N ARG A 457 -22.61 -9.01 -20.88
CA ARG A 457 -22.23 -10.40 -21.12
C ARG A 457 -23.30 -11.41 -20.71
N PHE A 458 -24.06 -11.13 -19.65
CA PHE A 458 -25.16 -11.96 -19.17
C PHE A 458 -26.22 -12.22 -20.25
N HIS A 459 -26.44 -11.24 -21.13
CA HIS A 459 -27.41 -11.34 -22.22
C HIS A 459 -26.90 -12.17 -23.43
N GLN A 460 -25.61 -12.44 -23.52
CA GLN A 460 -25.00 -13.19 -24.63
C GLN A 460 -24.60 -14.62 -24.25
N SER A 461 -24.53 -14.96 -22.96
CA SER A 461 -24.17 -16.31 -22.51
C SER A 461 -24.55 -16.55 -21.04
N ASN A 462 -25.02 -17.78 -20.74
CA ASN A 462 -25.13 -18.33 -19.38
C ASN A 462 -23.73 -18.55 -18.77
N THR A 463 -22.97 -17.48 -18.54
CA THR A 463 -21.64 -17.55 -17.93
C THR A 463 -21.75 -17.41 -16.41
N THR A 464 -21.15 -18.37 -15.70
CA THR A 464 -21.19 -18.56 -14.25
C THR A 464 -20.38 -17.54 -13.44
N GLU A 465 -19.62 -16.67 -14.11
CA GLU A 465 -18.64 -15.77 -13.47
C GLU A 465 -19.14 -14.34 -13.22
N SER A 466 -20.38 -14.00 -13.59
CA SER A 466 -20.91 -12.64 -13.38
C SER A 466 -20.99 -12.30 -11.88
N HIS A 467 -20.40 -11.15 -11.50
CA HIS A 467 -20.32 -10.72 -10.10
C HIS A 467 -21.53 -9.84 -9.77
N CYS A 468 -22.49 -10.39 -9.03
CA CYS A 468 -23.62 -9.64 -8.48
C CYS A 468 -23.09 -8.64 -7.44
N ILE A 469 -23.53 -7.38 -7.49
CA ILE A 469 -23.05 -6.29 -6.62
C ILE A 469 -24.15 -5.66 -5.76
N GLY A 470 -25.41 -5.98 -6.02
CA GLY A 470 -26.58 -5.60 -5.23
C GLY A 470 -27.84 -6.29 -5.71
N VAL A 471 -28.97 -6.03 -5.05
CA VAL A 471 -30.30 -6.52 -5.44
C VAL A 471 -31.29 -5.36 -5.34
N LEU A 472 -32.03 -5.12 -6.42
CA LEU A 472 -33.16 -4.20 -6.45
C LEU A 472 -34.44 -4.99 -6.15
N VAL A 473 -35.26 -4.50 -5.22
CA VAL A 473 -36.51 -5.17 -4.83
C VAL A 473 -37.67 -4.22 -5.05
N LEU A 474 -38.66 -4.66 -5.82
CA LEU A 474 -39.95 -3.99 -6.00
C LEU A 474 -41.01 -4.76 -5.20
N ASP A 475 -41.86 -4.04 -4.46
CA ASP A 475 -42.95 -4.59 -3.65
C ASP A 475 -44.23 -3.78 -3.92
N THR A 476 -45.29 -4.46 -4.36
CA THR A 476 -46.64 -3.90 -4.56
C THR A 476 -47.66 -4.61 -3.67
N ASN A 477 -48.75 -3.90 -3.36
CA ASN A 477 -49.90 -4.40 -2.60
C ASN A 477 -50.96 -5.09 -3.48
N VAL A 478 -50.56 -5.60 -4.64
CA VAL A 478 -51.42 -6.28 -5.61
C VAL A 478 -51.03 -7.75 -5.74
N ALA A 479 -52.03 -8.60 -5.97
CA ALA A 479 -51.87 -10.03 -6.18
C ALA A 479 -51.08 -10.33 -7.48
N PRO A 480 -50.34 -11.44 -7.57
CA PRO A 480 -49.55 -11.75 -8.77
C PRO A 480 -50.35 -11.80 -10.07
N ASP A 481 -51.63 -12.19 -9.98
CA ASP A 481 -52.54 -12.30 -11.14
C ASP A 481 -53.00 -10.94 -11.67
N ASP A 482 -53.05 -9.92 -10.81
CA ASP A 482 -53.50 -8.56 -11.14
C ASP A 482 -52.30 -7.59 -11.35
N CYS A 483 -51.08 -8.04 -11.05
CA CYS A 483 -49.87 -7.23 -11.11
C CYS A 483 -49.41 -7.02 -12.56
N MET A 484 -49.45 -5.77 -13.05
CA MET A 484 -49.08 -5.42 -14.43
C MET A 484 -47.62 -5.73 -14.79
N TRP A 485 -46.74 -5.93 -13.80
CA TRP A 485 -45.36 -6.37 -14.04
C TRP A 485 -45.27 -7.81 -14.54
N LEU A 486 -46.33 -8.59 -14.36
CA LEU A 486 -46.36 -10.02 -14.55
C LEU A 486 -47.45 -10.40 -15.56
N TYR A 487 -47.27 -11.55 -16.21
CA TYR A 487 -48.30 -12.15 -17.04
C TYR A 487 -48.30 -13.67 -16.88
N LEU A 488 -49.46 -14.28 -17.13
CA LEU A 488 -49.64 -15.72 -16.99
C LEU A 488 -49.19 -16.44 -18.28
N HIS A 489 -48.11 -17.23 -18.21
CA HIS A 489 -47.66 -18.07 -19.31
C HIS A 489 -47.65 -19.55 -18.90
N LYS A 490 -48.53 -20.36 -19.52
CA LYS A 490 -48.59 -21.83 -19.31
C LYS A 490 -48.64 -22.22 -17.82
N ALA A 491 -49.53 -21.57 -17.06
CA ALA A 491 -49.72 -21.78 -15.61
C ALA A 491 -48.51 -21.40 -14.73
N ARG A 492 -47.61 -20.55 -15.23
CA ARG A 492 -46.56 -19.89 -14.43
C ARG A 492 -46.66 -18.38 -14.60
N VAL A 493 -46.46 -17.67 -13.50
CA VAL A 493 -46.36 -16.21 -13.50
C VAL A 493 -44.96 -15.84 -14.00
N VAL A 494 -44.88 -15.04 -15.05
CA VAL A 494 -43.63 -14.63 -15.70
C VAL A 494 -43.58 -13.11 -15.78
N LEU A 495 -42.37 -12.55 -15.70
CA LEU A 495 -42.18 -11.11 -15.82
C LEU A 495 -42.45 -10.64 -17.25
N GLU A 496 -43.20 -9.54 -17.39
CA GLU A 496 -43.51 -8.93 -18.68
C GLU A 496 -42.22 -8.37 -19.33
N GLU A 497 -42.05 -8.64 -20.63
CA GLU A 497 -40.78 -8.42 -21.32
C GLU A 497 -40.52 -6.92 -21.58
N THR A 498 -41.57 -6.13 -21.87
CA THR A 498 -41.47 -4.68 -22.01
C THR A 498 -41.10 -4.01 -20.70
N PHE A 499 -41.73 -4.38 -19.58
CA PHE A 499 -41.40 -3.92 -18.24
C PHE A 499 -39.95 -4.26 -17.88
N ARG A 500 -39.51 -5.49 -18.21
CA ARG A 500 -38.13 -5.93 -17.98
C ARG A 500 -37.10 -5.12 -18.76
N THR A 501 -37.29 -5.00 -20.07
CA THR A 501 -36.27 -4.52 -21.01
C THR A 501 -36.33 -3.02 -21.26
N GLU A 502 -37.52 -2.44 -21.37
CA GLU A 502 -37.68 -1.02 -21.67
C GLU A 502 -37.68 -0.16 -20.41
N MET A 503 -38.27 -0.66 -19.31
CA MET A 503 -38.42 0.12 -18.08
C MET A 503 -37.30 -0.15 -17.08
N LEU A 504 -37.10 -1.39 -16.62
CA LEU A 504 -36.16 -1.67 -15.53
C LEU A 504 -34.69 -1.76 -15.96
N GLN A 505 -34.41 -2.25 -17.16
CA GLN A 505 -33.03 -2.48 -17.60
C GLN A 505 -32.15 -1.21 -17.61
N PRO A 506 -32.62 -0.04 -18.09
CA PRO A 506 -31.84 1.20 -17.99
C PRO A 506 -31.48 1.56 -16.55
N TRP A 507 -32.40 1.35 -15.61
CA TRP A 507 -32.18 1.59 -14.19
C TRP A 507 -31.21 0.61 -13.56
N LEU A 508 -31.29 -0.68 -13.91
CA LEU A 508 -30.34 -1.69 -13.44
C LEU A 508 -28.91 -1.39 -13.94
N ILE A 509 -28.76 -0.92 -15.18
CA ILE A 509 -27.47 -0.48 -15.72
C ILE A 509 -26.96 0.75 -14.98
N LEU A 510 -27.83 1.74 -14.74
CA LEU A 510 -27.45 2.95 -13.99
C LEU A 510 -27.03 2.62 -12.56
N LEU A 511 -27.83 1.82 -11.84
CA LEU A 511 -27.49 1.35 -10.51
C LEU A 511 -26.21 0.51 -10.52
N GLY A 512 -26.02 -0.34 -11.53
CA GLY A 512 -24.79 -1.10 -11.72
C GLY A 512 -23.57 -0.19 -11.85
N ARG A 513 -23.65 0.89 -12.63
CA ARG A 513 -22.61 1.92 -12.76
C ARG A 513 -22.36 2.67 -11.46
N VAL A 514 -23.42 3.15 -10.81
CA VAL A 514 -23.33 3.92 -9.57
C VAL A 514 -22.73 3.06 -8.45
N LEU A 515 -23.19 1.82 -8.28
CA LEU A 515 -22.65 0.87 -7.29
C LEU A 515 -21.25 0.36 -7.63
N SER A 516 -20.85 0.36 -8.92
CA SER A 516 -19.49 -0.01 -9.33
C SER A 516 -18.50 1.12 -9.10
N ASN A 517 -18.93 2.37 -9.31
CA ASN A 517 -18.12 3.57 -9.05
C ASN A 517 -18.10 3.95 -7.57
N ALA A 518 -19.18 3.64 -6.86
CA ALA A 518 -19.24 3.72 -5.42
C ALA A 518 -18.68 2.43 -4.81
N ARG A 519 -17.35 2.34 -4.75
CA ARG A 519 -16.67 1.53 -3.74
C ARG A 519 -15.22 1.97 -3.57
N PHE A 520 -14.90 2.42 -2.35
CA PHE A 520 -13.57 2.69 -1.78
C PHE A 520 -13.54 2.32 -0.29
#